data_AF-S5ZYY2-F1
#
_entry.id   AF-S5ZYY2-F1
#
_cell.length_a   1.000
_cell.length_b   1.000
_cell.length_c   1.000
_cell.angle_alpha   90.00
_cell.angle_beta   90.00
_cell.angle_gamma   90.00
#
_symmetry.space_group_name_H-M   'P 1'
#
loop_
_entity.id
_entity.type
_entity.pdbx_description
1 polymer ?
#
loop_
_entity_poly.entity_id
_entity_poly.type
_entity_poly.pdbx_seq_one_letter_code
_entity_poly.pdbx_strand_id
1 'polypeptide(L)'
;SQIVRSASVYYSSNFDVKLNRNLYSGQVIPARGAWIEYEEGSKEILYVKLDRSKKIPLSNFIYALGFDNREIIENVFGKNHILNSFFEKESDMDTDNALIELYSKIRQGEKVTADTARDFIRTRLFDQKKYDLAIVGRYKLNKKLDVLARAEKTYLVDDFINPETNEVILPKHVFLNKEKIEILKQNRHFLIKELFDVQHNLENETDEEILTYKKDLQKKELYIKNNILNVRTGEVIFVKDTLVTSEVINHLRQNIQLLDEKVVKFFLSLKDIYQKELERTGVFNEILEVYLSKDEHDNLYHKVKIIGNDQRETKKHITLSDIIASISYYLNLYENVGSVDDIDHLGNRRLRLIGELLKNQ
;
A
#
# COMPACT_ATOMS: atom_id res chain seq x y z
N SER A 1 30.56 -11.99 4.97
CA SER A 1 29.13 -11.70 5.21
C SER A 1 29.04 -10.34 5.90
N GLN A 2 27.91 -9.64 5.78
CA GLN A 2 27.70 -8.34 6.45
C GLN A 2 26.44 -8.43 7.33
N ILE A 3 26.47 -7.86 8.52
CA ILE A 3 25.26 -7.72 9.34
C ILE A 3 24.48 -6.51 8.84
N VAL A 4 23.24 -6.74 8.39
CA VAL A 4 22.34 -5.70 7.87
C VAL A 4 21.00 -5.74 8.61
N ARG A 5 20.17 -4.71 8.45
CA ARG A 5 18.80 -4.74 8.99
C ARG A 5 17.96 -5.81 8.27
N SER A 6 17.12 -6.50 9.01
CA SER A 6 16.14 -7.44 8.44
C SER A 6 15.06 -6.66 7.70
N ALA A 7 14.50 -7.26 6.65
CA ALA A 7 13.32 -6.69 5.99
C ALA A 7 12.12 -6.67 6.96
N SER A 8 11.48 -5.51 7.13
CA SER A 8 10.30 -5.25 7.96
C SER A 8 9.99 -3.75 7.89
N VAL A 9 8.95 -3.31 8.59
CA VAL A 9 8.81 -1.92 9.04
C VAL A 9 9.38 -1.75 10.44
N TYR A 10 9.99 -0.59 10.71
CA TYR A 10 10.53 -0.19 12.00
C TYR A 10 10.15 1.25 12.31
N TYR A 11 9.91 1.55 13.58
CA TYR A 11 9.67 2.91 14.05
C TYR A 11 10.66 3.30 15.15
N SER A 12 11.02 4.56 15.20
CA SER A 12 11.85 5.10 16.28
C SER A 12 11.30 6.44 16.76
N SER A 13 11.64 6.80 17.98
CA SER A 13 11.29 8.09 18.58
C SER A 13 12.55 8.81 19.05
N ASN A 14 12.56 10.12 18.90
CA ASN A 14 13.54 11.00 19.52
C ASN A 14 12.80 12.14 20.24
N PHE A 15 13.17 12.42 21.48
CA PHE A 15 12.57 13.51 22.23
C PHE A 15 13.16 14.85 21.80
N ASP A 16 12.33 15.72 21.22
CA ASP A 16 12.74 17.08 20.87
C ASP A 16 12.59 17.99 22.09
N VAL A 17 13.72 18.45 22.61
CA VAL A 17 13.80 19.31 23.80
C VAL A 17 13.13 20.68 23.58
N LYS A 18 13.13 21.20 22.35
CA LYS A 18 12.56 22.53 22.05
C LYS A 18 11.04 22.47 21.95
N LEU A 19 10.51 21.40 21.37
CA LEU A 19 9.06 21.18 21.23
C LEU A 19 8.45 20.45 22.42
N ASN A 20 9.27 19.93 23.34
CA ASN A 20 8.86 19.16 24.52
C ASN A 20 7.95 17.97 24.17
N ARG A 21 8.28 17.25 23.09
CA ARG A 21 7.52 16.09 22.61
C ARG A 21 8.39 15.11 21.85
N ASN A 22 7.91 13.88 21.72
CA ASN A 22 8.55 12.88 20.87
C ASN A 22 8.29 13.17 19.39
N LEU A 23 9.35 13.18 18.61
CA LEU A 23 9.30 13.11 17.15
C LEU A 23 9.47 11.65 16.74
N TYR A 24 8.55 11.17 15.93
CA TYR A 24 8.61 9.81 15.41
C TYR A 24 9.25 9.78 14.02
N SER A 25 9.85 8.64 13.70
CA SER A 25 10.26 8.30 12.35
C SER A 25 9.99 6.83 12.09
N GLY A 26 9.87 6.46 10.82
CA GLY A 26 9.60 5.08 10.43
C GLY A 26 10.29 4.70 9.14
N GLN A 27 10.60 3.41 8.98
CA GLN A 27 11.29 2.91 7.80
C GLN A 27 10.72 1.56 7.40
N VAL A 28 10.18 1.46 6.18
CA VAL A 28 9.84 0.19 5.53
C VAL A 28 11.05 -0.25 4.71
N ILE A 29 11.71 -1.30 5.18
CA ILE A 29 12.98 -1.78 4.67
C ILE A 29 12.75 -3.10 3.92
N PRO A 30 13.02 -3.18 2.61
CA PRO A 30 13.04 -4.44 1.88
C PRO A 30 14.35 -5.20 2.05
N ALA A 31 14.35 -6.47 1.65
CA ALA A 31 15.59 -7.22 1.45
C ALA A 31 16.35 -6.69 0.22
N ARG A 32 15.60 -6.29 -0.82
CA ARG A 32 16.09 -5.60 -2.02
C ARG A 32 14.97 -4.73 -2.60
N GLY A 33 15.25 -3.48 -2.94
CA GLY A 33 14.28 -2.55 -3.51
C GLY A 33 14.30 -1.18 -2.83
N ALA A 34 13.31 -0.36 -3.15
CA ALA A 34 13.18 1.00 -2.62
C ALA A 34 12.75 1.01 -1.15
N TRP A 35 13.34 1.91 -0.36
CA TRP A 35 12.93 2.14 1.03
C TRP A 35 11.80 3.17 1.07
N ILE A 36 10.86 3.03 2.00
CA ILE A 36 9.90 4.08 2.34
C ILE A 36 10.28 4.60 3.72
N GLU A 37 10.58 5.89 3.83
CA GLU A 37 11.03 6.50 5.08
C GLU A 37 10.07 7.62 5.49
N TYR A 38 9.50 7.51 6.70
CA TYR A 38 8.67 8.51 7.34
C TYR A 38 9.50 9.34 8.30
N GLU A 39 9.29 10.64 8.28
CA GLU A 39 9.95 11.56 9.21
C GLU A 39 9.09 12.79 9.46
N GLU A 40 9.25 13.37 10.64
CA GLU A 40 8.66 14.65 10.97
C GLU A 40 9.66 15.79 10.69
N GLY A 41 9.19 16.82 10.01
CA GLY A 41 9.95 18.04 9.75
C GLY A 41 9.63 19.16 10.75
N SER A 42 10.01 20.39 10.39
CA SER A 42 9.64 21.57 11.15
C SER A 42 8.14 21.89 10.98
N LYS A 43 7.56 22.57 11.97
CA LYS A 43 6.14 23.00 11.96
C LYS A 43 5.14 21.85 11.83
N GLU A 44 5.45 20.69 12.42
CA GLU A 44 4.55 19.53 12.51
C GLU A 44 4.12 18.98 11.15
N ILE A 45 4.95 19.12 10.11
CA ILE A 45 4.68 18.55 8.79
C ILE A 45 5.35 17.18 8.71
N LEU A 46 4.58 16.17 8.31
CA LEU A 46 5.08 14.82 8.06
C LEU A 46 5.57 14.71 6.62
N TYR A 47 6.70 14.03 6.45
CA TYR A 47 7.34 13.81 5.16
C TYR A 47 7.57 12.33 4.91
N VAL A 48 7.66 11.99 3.63
CA VAL A 48 8.08 10.71 3.11
C VAL A 48 9.31 10.90 2.22
N LYS A 49 10.20 9.92 2.21
CA LYS A 49 11.21 9.73 1.16
C LYS A 49 11.05 8.34 0.56
N LEU A 50 11.17 8.25 -0.77
CA LEU A 50 11.23 6.96 -1.46
C LEU A 50 12.65 6.76 -1.98
N ASP A 51 13.31 5.68 -1.56
CA ASP A 51 14.66 5.32 -2.00
C ASP A 51 15.71 6.42 -1.75
N ARG A 52 15.69 7.02 -0.54
CA ARG A 52 16.57 8.13 -0.13
C ARG A 52 16.47 9.38 -1.02
N SER A 53 15.32 9.57 -1.67
CA SER A 53 15.01 10.77 -2.45
C SER A 53 14.95 12.03 -1.59
N LYS A 54 14.73 13.19 -2.26
CA LYS A 54 14.26 14.40 -1.58
C LYS A 54 12.92 14.13 -0.88
N LYS A 55 12.68 14.86 0.22
CA LYS A 55 11.44 14.82 1.00
C LYS A 55 10.25 15.24 0.15
N ILE A 56 9.13 14.54 0.30
CA ILE A 56 7.81 14.94 -0.18
C ILE A 56 6.84 14.92 1.01
N PRO A 57 5.86 15.83 1.12
CA PRO A 57 4.88 15.75 2.19
C PRO A 57 4.13 14.41 2.18
N LEU A 58 3.79 13.88 3.36
CA LEU A 58 3.12 12.59 3.51
C LEU A 58 1.76 12.56 2.80
N SER A 59 1.04 13.68 2.79
CA SER A 59 -0.20 13.87 2.05
C SER A 59 -0.03 13.70 0.54
N ASN A 60 0.96 14.32 -0.10
CA ASN A 60 1.22 14.15 -1.54
C ASN A 60 1.58 12.69 -1.81
N PHE A 61 2.32 12.04 -0.89
CA PHE A 61 2.57 10.61 -1.01
C PHE A 61 1.25 9.81 -0.93
N ILE A 62 0.33 10.12 -0.02
CA ILE A 62 -1.00 9.51 0.06
C ILE A 62 -1.79 9.72 -1.24
N TYR A 63 -1.86 10.94 -1.79
CA TYR A 63 -2.48 11.19 -3.10
C TYR A 63 -1.85 10.31 -4.19
N ALA A 64 -0.52 10.22 -4.24
CA ALA A 64 0.18 9.40 -5.24
C ALA A 64 -0.18 7.90 -5.16
N LEU A 65 -0.67 7.40 -4.02
CA LEU A 65 -1.13 6.01 -3.86
C LEU A 65 -2.51 5.73 -4.48
N GLY A 66 -3.25 6.78 -4.89
CA GLY A 66 -4.60 6.67 -5.47
C GLY A 66 -5.71 7.28 -4.62
N PHE A 67 -5.38 8.04 -3.57
CA PHE A 67 -6.40 8.73 -2.78
C PHE A 67 -6.80 10.04 -3.47
N ASP A 68 -7.89 10.03 -4.22
CA ASP A 68 -8.25 11.14 -5.11
C ASP A 68 -8.82 12.38 -4.41
N ASN A 69 -9.23 12.28 -3.15
CA ASN A 69 -9.72 13.44 -2.40
C ASN A 69 -9.52 13.31 -0.88
N ARG A 70 -9.59 14.46 -0.21
CA ARG A 70 -9.45 14.58 1.24
C ARG A 70 -10.48 13.75 2.02
N GLU A 71 -11.71 13.66 1.55
CA GLU A 71 -12.77 12.92 2.23
C GLU A 71 -12.42 11.43 2.35
N ILE A 72 -11.90 10.83 1.27
CA ILE A 72 -11.43 9.44 1.29
C ILE A 72 -10.26 9.29 2.28
N ILE A 73 -9.30 10.22 2.28
CA ILE A 73 -8.16 10.18 3.21
C ILE A 73 -8.64 10.25 4.66
N GLU A 74 -9.57 11.16 4.99
CA GLU A 74 -10.15 11.29 6.33
C GLU A 74 -11.02 10.07 6.69
N ASN A 75 -11.72 9.47 5.74
CA ASN A 75 -12.49 8.24 5.96
C ASN A 75 -11.57 7.05 6.27
N VAL A 76 -10.40 6.98 5.63
CA VAL A 76 -9.42 5.92 5.88
C VAL A 76 -8.65 6.17 7.16
N PHE A 77 -7.91 7.28 7.28
CA PHE A 77 -6.98 7.52 8.39
C PHE A 77 -7.61 8.24 9.59
N GLY A 78 -8.85 8.71 9.47
CA GLY A 78 -9.48 9.57 10.46
C GLY A 78 -9.08 11.04 10.30
N LYS A 79 -9.79 11.93 11.00
CA LYS A 79 -9.42 13.34 11.09
C LYS A 79 -8.19 13.48 11.99
N ASN A 80 -7.02 13.64 11.37
CA ASN A 80 -5.76 13.82 12.07
C ASN A 80 -5.28 15.27 11.89
N HIS A 81 -5.01 15.95 13.01
CA HIS A 81 -4.57 17.35 13.01
C HIS A 81 -3.28 17.57 12.18
N ILE A 82 -2.37 16.59 12.21
CA ILE A 82 -1.10 16.63 11.51
C ILE A 82 -1.31 16.56 9.99
N LEU A 83 -2.20 15.68 9.52
CA LEU A 83 -2.58 15.61 8.10
C LEU A 83 -3.34 16.85 7.64
N ASN A 84 -4.20 17.42 8.50
CA ASN A 84 -5.01 18.61 8.19
C ASN A 84 -4.19 19.85 7.90
N SER A 85 -3.07 20.04 8.61
CA SER A 85 -2.16 21.19 8.45
C SER A 85 -1.58 21.34 7.03
N PHE A 86 -1.64 20.26 6.24
CA PHE A 86 -1.23 20.23 4.85
C PHE A 86 -2.38 20.60 3.90
N PHE A 87 -3.58 20.05 4.11
CA PHE A 87 -4.73 20.30 3.22
C PHE A 87 -5.12 21.79 3.14
N GLU A 88 -4.79 22.57 4.16
CA GLU A 88 -5.01 24.02 4.17
C GLU A 88 -4.05 24.80 3.26
N LYS A 89 -2.94 24.20 2.84
CA LYS A 89 -1.85 24.87 2.09
C LYS A 89 -1.82 24.52 0.60
N GLU A 90 -2.35 23.37 0.21
CA GLU A 90 -2.33 22.90 -1.19
C GLU A 90 -3.76 22.54 -1.63
N SER A 91 -4.43 23.47 -2.31
CA SER A 91 -5.85 23.35 -2.73
C SER A 91 -6.07 22.53 -4.00
N ASP A 92 -5.03 22.26 -4.79
CA ASP A 92 -5.14 21.78 -6.17
C ASP A 92 -4.42 20.43 -6.40
N MET A 93 -4.23 19.62 -5.35
CA MET A 93 -3.53 18.33 -5.47
C MET A 93 -4.48 17.21 -5.92
N ASP A 94 -4.07 16.49 -6.96
CA ASP A 94 -4.68 15.24 -7.42
C ASP A 94 -3.62 14.13 -7.53
N THR A 95 -4.07 12.90 -7.82
CA THR A 95 -3.22 11.71 -7.93
C THR A 95 -2.14 11.85 -9.01
N ASP A 96 -2.45 12.48 -10.15
CA ASP A 96 -1.53 12.64 -11.28
C ASP A 96 -0.40 13.62 -10.94
N ASN A 97 -0.74 14.79 -10.42
CA ASN A 97 0.23 15.80 -10.00
C ASN A 97 1.11 15.28 -8.85
N ALA A 98 0.52 14.54 -7.91
CA ALA A 98 1.26 13.91 -6.82
C ALA A 98 2.27 12.87 -7.33
N LEU A 99 1.90 12.05 -8.33
CA LEU A 99 2.80 11.09 -8.95
C LEU A 99 3.95 11.77 -9.69
N ILE A 100 3.67 12.82 -10.45
CA ILE A 100 4.70 13.62 -11.14
C ILE A 100 5.66 14.24 -10.14
N GLU A 101 5.14 14.79 -9.03
CA GLU A 101 5.99 15.34 -7.98
C GLU A 101 6.87 14.26 -7.35
N LEU A 102 6.29 13.13 -6.95
CA LEU A 102 7.03 12.01 -6.36
C LEU A 102 8.14 11.50 -7.29
N TYR A 103 7.83 11.33 -8.58
CA TYR A 103 8.82 10.99 -9.61
C TYR A 103 9.96 12.00 -9.63
N SER A 104 9.64 13.30 -9.67
CA SER A 104 10.64 14.37 -9.73
C SER A 104 11.57 14.37 -8.51
N LYS A 105 11.10 14.02 -7.30
CA LYS A 105 11.97 13.93 -6.12
C LYS A 105 12.99 12.81 -6.23
N ILE A 106 12.64 11.71 -6.89
CA ILE A 106 13.50 10.54 -7.12
C ILE A 106 14.48 10.81 -8.27
N ARG A 107 14.02 11.47 -9.35
CA ARG A 107 14.80 11.77 -10.56
C ARG A 107 15.35 13.20 -10.61
N GLN A 108 15.60 13.79 -9.44
CA GLN A 108 16.32 15.05 -9.29
C GLN A 108 15.71 16.25 -10.06
N GLY A 109 14.39 16.29 -10.20
CA GLY A 109 13.66 17.39 -10.81
C GLY A 109 13.18 17.15 -12.25
N GLU A 110 13.49 15.99 -12.83
CA GLU A 110 12.91 15.58 -14.12
C GLU A 110 11.37 15.50 -14.00
N LYS A 111 10.68 16.06 -15.00
CA LYS A 111 9.22 15.98 -15.12
C LYS A 111 8.86 15.11 -16.32
N VAL A 112 7.90 14.23 -16.12
CA VAL A 112 7.37 13.31 -17.12
C VAL A 112 5.84 13.36 -17.10
N THR A 113 5.18 12.66 -18.01
CA THR A 113 3.72 12.50 -17.97
C THR A 113 3.29 11.71 -16.74
N ALA A 114 2.04 11.89 -16.29
CA ALA A 114 1.47 11.16 -15.15
C ALA A 114 1.56 9.64 -15.34
N ASP A 115 1.26 9.14 -16.53
CA ASP A 115 1.39 7.71 -16.87
C ASP A 115 2.81 7.18 -16.70
N THR A 116 3.81 7.96 -17.15
CA THR A 116 5.23 7.56 -17.02
C THR A 116 5.64 7.55 -15.55
N ALA A 117 5.22 8.56 -14.78
CA ALA A 117 5.47 8.62 -13.34
C ALA A 117 4.80 7.44 -12.62
N ARG A 118 3.53 7.15 -12.93
CA ARG A 118 2.75 6.04 -12.40
C ARG A 118 3.44 4.70 -12.63
N ASP A 119 3.78 4.37 -13.88
CA ASP A 119 4.44 3.12 -14.22
C ASP A 119 5.81 2.97 -13.53
N PHE A 120 6.56 4.08 -13.43
CA PHE A 120 7.84 4.11 -12.75
C PHE A 120 7.71 3.78 -11.26
N ILE A 121 6.79 4.45 -10.54
CA ILE A 121 6.57 4.23 -9.11
C ILE A 121 5.98 2.83 -8.88
N ARG A 122 4.96 2.44 -9.64
CA ARG A 122 4.31 1.13 -9.54
C ARG A 122 5.34 0.02 -9.69
N THR A 123 6.10 0.03 -10.77
CA THR A 123 7.10 -1.02 -11.02
C THR A 123 8.21 -1.01 -9.97
N ARG A 124 8.55 0.16 -9.41
CA ARG A 124 9.58 0.26 -8.36
C ARG A 124 9.13 -0.35 -7.02
N LEU A 125 7.85 -0.26 -6.68
CA LEU A 125 7.28 -0.75 -5.42
C LEU A 125 6.70 -2.16 -5.54
N PHE A 126 5.90 -2.43 -6.57
CA PHE A 126 5.04 -3.60 -6.64
C PHE A 126 5.54 -4.69 -7.61
N ASP A 127 6.64 -4.49 -8.34
CA ASP A 127 7.25 -5.55 -9.15
C ASP A 127 8.19 -6.41 -8.31
N GLN A 128 7.89 -7.70 -8.16
CA GLN A 128 8.74 -8.68 -7.47
C GLN A 128 10.18 -8.74 -8.00
N LYS A 129 10.40 -8.42 -9.28
CA LYS A 129 11.74 -8.37 -9.87
C LYS A 129 12.52 -7.16 -9.39
N LYS A 130 11.87 -6.06 -8.98
CA LYS A 130 12.54 -4.85 -8.47
C LYS A 130 12.48 -4.72 -6.95
N TYR A 131 11.49 -5.36 -6.32
CA TYR A 131 11.23 -5.30 -4.90
C TYR A 131 11.07 -6.71 -4.30
N ASP A 132 11.80 -6.97 -3.23
CA ASP A 132 11.80 -8.25 -2.52
C ASP A 132 11.92 -8.02 -1.00
N LEU A 133 10.92 -8.46 -0.25
CA LEU A 133 10.87 -8.53 1.21
C LEU A 133 11.52 -9.82 1.73
N ALA A 134 11.67 -10.84 0.89
CA ALA A 134 11.86 -12.23 1.28
C ALA A 134 10.71 -12.77 2.17
N ILE A 135 10.68 -14.09 2.35
CA ILE A 135 9.62 -14.77 3.14
C ILE A 135 9.65 -14.28 4.60
N VAL A 136 10.85 -14.19 5.18
CA VAL A 136 11.03 -13.72 6.57
C VAL A 136 10.61 -12.27 6.72
N GLY A 137 10.89 -11.41 5.73
CA GLY A 137 10.49 -10.01 5.79
C GLY A 137 8.98 -9.83 5.68
N ARG A 138 8.32 -10.56 4.78
CA ARG A 138 6.85 -10.61 4.70
C ARG A 138 6.24 -11.03 6.05
N TYR A 139 6.76 -12.08 6.68
CA TYR A 139 6.31 -12.51 8.01
C TYR A 139 6.49 -11.41 9.08
N LYS A 140 7.68 -10.79 9.14
CA LYS A 140 7.95 -9.71 10.10
C LYS A 140 7.06 -8.49 9.89
N LEU A 141 6.85 -8.11 8.62
CA LEU A 141 5.98 -7.00 8.22
C LEU A 141 4.53 -7.24 8.67
N ASN A 142 3.95 -8.42 8.35
CA ASN A 142 2.61 -8.78 8.79
C ASN A 142 2.50 -8.77 10.32
N LYS A 143 3.49 -9.32 11.04
CA LYS A 143 3.49 -9.32 12.50
C LYS A 143 3.52 -7.91 13.10
N LYS A 144 4.31 -7.00 12.53
CA LYS A 144 4.44 -5.62 13.03
C LYS A 144 3.20 -4.78 12.71
N LEU A 145 2.59 -5.00 11.55
CA LEU A 145 1.43 -4.24 11.09
C LEU A 145 0.08 -4.84 11.50
N ASP A 146 0.06 -5.95 12.24
CA ASP A 146 -1.17 -6.60 12.71
C ASP A 146 -2.04 -5.63 13.53
N VAL A 147 -3.32 -5.53 13.16
CA VAL A 147 -4.31 -4.68 13.83
C VAL A 147 -4.50 -5.14 15.28
N LEU A 148 -4.52 -6.46 15.50
CA LEU A 148 -4.83 -7.04 16.81
C LEU A 148 -3.68 -6.87 17.80
N ALA A 149 -2.44 -6.82 17.32
CA ALA A 149 -1.27 -6.54 18.14
C ALA A 149 -1.29 -5.12 18.74
N ARG A 150 -1.89 -4.16 18.02
CA ARG A 150 -2.07 -2.77 18.50
C ARG A 150 -3.34 -2.59 19.34
N ALA A 151 -4.34 -3.42 19.14
CA ALA A 151 -5.62 -3.33 19.85
C ALA A 151 -5.57 -3.91 21.27
N GLU A 152 -4.55 -4.70 21.64
CA GLU A 152 -4.44 -5.24 23.00
C GLU A 152 -4.40 -4.10 24.03
N LYS A 153 -5.13 -4.28 25.15
CA LYS A 153 -5.28 -3.31 26.25
C LYS A 153 -6.04 -2.03 25.88
N THR A 154 -6.92 -2.09 24.90
CA THR A 154 -7.86 -1.02 24.54
C THR A 154 -9.30 -1.47 24.76
N TYR A 155 -10.29 -0.64 24.41
CA TYR A 155 -11.72 -0.99 24.50
C TYR A 155 -12.38 -0.91 23.12
N LEU A 156 -13.22 -1.87 22.76
CA LEU A 156 -13.95 -1.81 21.48
C LEU A 156 -14.88 -0.59 21.41
N VAL A 157 -14.94 0.06 20.25
CA VAL A 157 -15.90 1.16 20.02
C VAL A 157 -17.30 0.61 19.72
N ASP A 158 -17.38 -0.39 18.83
CA ASP A 158 -18.62 -0.97 18.34
C ASP A 158 -18.72 -2.46 18.69
N ASP A 159 -19.92 -3.02 18.58
CA ASP A 159 -20.13 -4.45 18.72
C ASP A 159 -19.38 -5.17 17.60
N PHE A 160 -18.59 -6.19 17.95
CA PHE A 160 -17.95 -7.04 16.97
C PHE A 160 -18.91 -8.18 16.63
N ILE A 161 -19.49 -8.10 15.44
CA ILE A 161 -20.59 -8.97 14.99
C ILE A 161 -20.15 -9.93 13.90
N ASN A 162 -20.78 -11.10 13.84
CA ASN A 162 -20.77 -11.94 12.65
C ASN A 162 -21.74 -11.32 11.62
N PRO A 163 -21.27 -10.85 10.45
CA PRO A 163 -22.12 -10.22 9.43
C PRO A 163 -23.11 -11.21 8.77
N GLU A 164 -22.87 -12.51 8.84
CA GLU A 164 -23.74 -13.52 8.23
C GLU A 164 -24.94 -13.86 9.13
N THR A 165 -24.72 -13.92 10.46
CA THR A 165 -25.74 -14.31 11.44
C THR A 165 -26.29 -13.14 12.25
N ASN A 166 -25.66 -11.96 12.18
CA ASN A 166 -25.88 -10.81 13.07
C ASN A 166 -25.66 -11.10 14.57
N GLU A 167 -24.92 -12.16 14.90
CA GLU A 167 -24.57 -12.51 16.28
C GLU A 167 -23.47 -11.59 16.81
N VAL A 168 -23.64 -11.07 18.03
CA VAL A 168 -22.60 -10.29 18.72
C VAL A 168 -21.58 -11.25 19.33
N ILE A 169 -20.38 -11.28 18.73
CA ILE A 169 -19.25 -12.09 19.21
C ILE A 169 -18.58 -11.42 20.42
N LEU A 170 -18.38 -10.10 20.34
CA LEU A 170 -17.91 -9.28 21.46
C LEU A 170 -18.73 -8.00 21.54
N PRO A 171 -19.24 -7.62 22.72
CA PRO A 171 -19.98 -6.37 22.88
C PRO A 171 -19.03 -5.17 22.79
N LYS A 172 -19.58 -4.04 22.37
CA LYS A 172 -18.90 -2.74 22.42
C LYS A 172 -18.45 -2.41 23.84
N HIS A 173 -17.46 -1.54 23.93
CA HIS A 173 -16.85 -1.04 25.18
C HIS A 173 -16.13 -2.12 26.00
N VAL A 174 -16.00 -3.34 25.47
CA VAL A 174 -15.31 -4.41 26.15
C VAL A 174 -13.80 -4.19 26.14
N PHE A 175 -13.15 -4.39 27.29
CA PHE A 175 -11.70 -4.31 27.39
C PHE A 175 -11.02 -5.49 26.70
N LEU A 176 -10.17 -5.22 25.71
CA LEU A 176 -9.45 -6.19 24.89
C LEU A 176 -8.21 -6.72 25.62
N ASN A 177 -8.43 -7.75 26.44
CA ASN A 177 -7.36 -8.57 27.00
C ASN A 177 -6.91 -9.66 26.00
N LYS A 178 -5.89 -10.45 26.36
CA LYS A 178 -5.36 -11.52 25.50
C LYS A 178 -6.42 -12.54 25.05
N GLU A 179 -7.36 -12.89 25.93
CA GLU A 179 -8.45 -13.81 25.62
C GLU A 179 -9.35 -13.25 24.52
N LYS A 180 -9.80 -11.99 24.64
CA LYS A 180 -10.64 -11.34 23.63
C LYS A 180 -9.90 -11.08 22.33
N ILE A 181 -8.60 -10.80 22.39
CA ILE A 181 -7.76 -10.72 21.18
C ILE A 181 -7.72 -12.06 20.44
N GLU A 182 -7.65 -13.19 21.13
CA GLU A 182 -7.71 -14.51 20.46
C GLU A 182 -9.09 -14.80 19.86
N ILE A 183 -10.19 -14.36 20.51
CA ILE A 183 -11.54 -14.41 19.92
C ILE A 183 -11.59 -13.59 18.62
N LEU A 184 -11.08 -12.35 18.63
CA LEU A 184 -10.99 -11.51 17.43
C LEU A 184 -10.14 -12.17 16.34
N LYS A 185 -9.03 -12.81 16.71
CA LYS A 185 -8.11 -13.46 15.76
C LYS A 185 -8.74 -14.66 15.05
N GLN A 186 -9.52 -15.46 15.77
CA GLN A 186 -10.30 -16.57 15.18
C GLN A 186 -11.32 -16.06 14.16
N ASN A 187 -11.81 -14.84 14.35
CA ASN A 187 -12.84 -14.20 13.53
C ASN A 187 -12.29 -13.02 12.69
N ARG A 188 -10.97 -12.95 12.47
CA ARG A 188 -10.31 -11.76 11.89
C ARG A 188 -10.79 -11.41 10.48
N HIS A 189 -11.37 -12.38 9.76
CA HIS A 189 -11.93 -12.17 8.43
C HIS A 189 -13.08 -11.14 8.43
N PHE A 190 -13.75 -10.90 9.56
CA PHE A 190 -14.74 -9.83 9.71
C PHE A 190 -14.12 -8.43 9.89
N LEU A 191 -12.82 -8.34 10.17
CA LEU A 191 -12.10 -7.06 10.26
C LEU A 191 -11.68 -6.55 8.89
N ILE A 192 -11.73 -7.40 7.86
CA ILE A 192 -11.26 -7.08 6.51
C ILE A 192 -12.25 -6.13 5.84
N LYS A 193 -11.76 -4.97 5.42
CA LYS A 193 -12.51 -3.98 4.64
C LYS A 193 -11.76 -3.66 3.36
N GLU A 194 -12.50 -3.52 2.27
CA GLU A 194 -11.98 -2.98 1.01
C GLU A 194 -11.85 -1.46 1.15
N LEU A 195 -10.63 -0.95 1.01
CA LEU A 195 -10.34 0.49 1.05
C LEU A 195 -10.27 1.11 -0.34
N PHE A 196 -9.84 0.34 -1.33
CA PHE A 196 -9.82 0.73 -2.73
C PHE A 196 -10.43 -0.36 -3.57
N ASP A 197 -11.24 0.05 -4.54
CA ASP A 197 -11.67 -0.86 -5.60
C ASP A 197 -10.49 -1.21 -6.53
N VAL A 198 -10.78 -2.07 -7.51
CA VAL A 198 -9.81 -2.54 -8.49
C VAL A 198 -9.33 -1.42 -9.43
N GLN A 199 -10.09 -0.34 -9.59
CA GLN A 199 -9.84 0.70 -10.59
C GLN A 199 -8.96 1.84 -10.06
N HIS A 200 -9.03 2.16 -8.77
CA HIS A 200 -8.49 3.39 -8.20
C HIS A 200 -7.32 3.16 -7.24
N ASN A 201 -6.37 2.28 -7.56
CA ASN A 201 -5.18 2.09 -6.74
C ASN A 201 -3.88 2.00 -7.55
N LEU A 202 -2.78 2.50 -6.97
CA LEU A 202 -1.47 2.56 -7.64
C LEU A 202 -0.85 1.17 -7.91
N GLU A 203 -1.24 0.13 -7.18
CA GLU A 203 -0.71 -1.22 -7.37
C GLU A 203 -1.18 -1.82 -8.70
N ASN A 204 -2.38 -1.45 -9.17
CA ASN A 204 -2.97 -1.95 -10.40
C ASN A 204 -2.49 -1.22 -11.67
N GLU A 205 -2.66 -1.90 -12.80
CA GLU A 205 -2.65 -1.27 -14.13
C GLU A 205 -3.89 -0.40 -14.31
N THR A 206 -3.71 0.77 -14.93
CA THR A 206 -4.85 1.68 -15.19
C THR A 206 -5.81 1.04 -16.18
N ASP A 207 -7.06 1.50 -16.19
CA ASP A 207 -8.05 1.00 -17.15
C ASP A 207 -7.66 1.21 -18.62
N GLU A 208 -6.76 2.15 -18.91
CA GLU A 208 -6.20 2.36 -20.24
C GLU A 208 -5.08 1.36 -20.60
N GLU A 209 -4.33 0.90 -19.60
CA GLU A 209 -3.29 -0.13 -19.78
C GLU A 209 -3.89 -1.53 -19.96
N ILE A 210 -5.11 -1.74 -19.44
CA ILE A 210 -5.83 -3.00 -19.56
C ILE A 210 -6.64 -3.05 -20.86
N LEU A 211 -6.11 -3.78 -21.83
CA LEU A 211 -6.66 -3.87 -23.18
C LEU A 211 -7.61 -5.04 -23.38
N THR A 212 -7.98 -5.74 -22.31
CA THR A 212 -8.93 -6.85 -22.33
C THR A 212 -10.01 -6.73 -21.27
N TYR A 213 -11.10 -7.47 -21.42
CA TYR A 213 -12.13 -7.60 -20.40
C TYR A 213 -12.81 -8.98 -20.50
N LYS A 214 -13.53 -9.37 -19.45
CA LYS A 214 -14.36 -10.59 -19.45
C LYS A 214 -15.82 -10.26 -19.71
N LYS A 215 -16.48 -10.99 -20.61
CA LYS A 215 -17.94 -10.94 -20.78
C LYS A 215 -18.68 -11.72 -19.68
N ASP A 216 -18.06 -12.79 -19.20
CA ASP A 216 -18.56 -13.66 -18.14
C ASP A 216 -17.43 -13.86 -17.11
N LEU A 217 -17.66 -13.41 -15.87
CA LEU A 217 -16.67 -13.47 -14.80
C LEU A 217 -16.26 -14.91 -14.44
N GLN A 218 -17.13 -15.89 -14.70
CA GLN A 218 -16.85 -17.30 -14.40
C GLN A 218 -16.03 -18.00 -15.49
N LYS A 219 -16.01 -17.45 -16.71
CA LYS A 219 -15.25 -18.01 -17.82
C LYS A 219 -13.85 -17.42 -17.88
N LYS A 220 -12.90 -18.24 -18.34
CA LYS A 220 -11.52 -17.81 -18.65
C LYS A 220 -11.41 -17.29 -20.08
N GLU A 221 -12.36 -16.46 -20.51
CA GLU A 221 -12.39 -15.88 -21.85
C GLU A 221 -12.15 -14.37 -21.74
N LEU A 222 -11.07 -13.90 -22.37
CA LEU A 222 -10.75 -12.48 -22.46
C LEU A 222 -11.08 -11.96 -23.85
N TYR A 223 -11.64 -10.77 -23.91
CA TYR A 223 -12.01 -10.09 -25.14
C TYR A 223 -11.27 -8.76 -25.25
N ILE A 224 -10.85 -8.39 -26.45
CA ILE A 224 -10.18 -7.12 -26.72
C ILE A 224 -11.13 -5.95 -26.38
N LYS A 225 -10.68 -5.03 -25.52
CA LYS A 225 -11.49 -3.90 -25.00
C LYS A 225 -11.75 -2.83 -26.06
N ASN A 226 -10.76 -2.51 -26.88
CA ASN A 226 -10.78 -1.47 -27.93
C ASN A 226 -10.09 -1.97 -29.20
N ASN A 227 -10.44 -1.42 -30.37
CA ASN A 227 -9.79 -1.77 -31.63
C ASN A 227 -8.25 -1.65 -31.51
N ILE A 228 -7.52 -2.69 -31.94
CA ILE A 228 -6.07 -2.63 -32.08
C ILE A 228 -5.78 -2.11 -33.48
N LEU A 229 -5.06 -1.00 -33.58
CA LEU A 229 -4.77 -0.33 -34.83
C LEU A 229 -3.31 -0.50 -35.23
N ASN A 230 -3.06 -0.46 -36.54
CA ASN A 230 -1.73 -0.27 -37.07
C ASN A 230 -1.29 1.18 -36.83
N VAL A 231 -0.21 1.38 -36.09
CA VAL A 231 0.29 2.73 -35.72
C VAL A 231 0.74 3.57 -36.91
N ARG A 232 1.05 2.94 -38.06
CA ARG A 232 1.50 3.64 -39.26
C ARG A 232 0.35 3.99 -40.21
N THR A 233 -0.61 3.08 -40.38
CA THR A 233 -1.69 3.23 -41.38
C THR A 233 -3.03 3.64 -40.75
N GLY A 234 -3.22 3.43 -39.45
CA GLY A 234 -4.50 3.60 -38.77
C GLY A 234 -5.50 2.46 -39.01
N GLU A 235 -5.13 1.45 -39.79
CA GLU A 235 -6.01 0.32 -40.11
C GLU A 235 -6.26 -0.56 -38.89
N VAL A 236 -7.47 -1.10 -38.78
CA VAL A 236 -7.86 -2.01 -37.69
C VAL A 236 -7.23 -3.39 -37.91
N ILE A 237 -6.32 -3.79 -37.01
CA ILE A 237 -5.71 -5.12 -36.97
C ILE A 237 -6.67 -6.12 -36.30
N PHE A 238 -7.24 -5.73 -35.16
CA PHE A 238 -8.28 -6.50 -34.48
C PHE A 238 -9.39 -5.57 -34.01
N VAL A 239 -10.64 -5.99 -34.21
CA VAL A 239 -11.80 -5.26 -33.71
C VAL A 239 -11.97 -5.49 -32.21
N LYS A 240 -12.59 -4.51 -31.55
CA LYS A 240 -13.16 -4.66 -30.21
C LYS A 240 -14.02 -5.94 -30.15
N ASP A 241 -14.04 -6.56 -28.98
CA ASP A 241 -14.79 -7.78 -28.66
C ASP A 241 -14.28 -9.07 -29.35
N THR A 242 -13.10 -9.02 -29.97
CA THR A 242 -12.41 -10.21 -30.45
C THR A 242 -11.92 -11.06 -29.27
N LEU A 243 -12.19 -12.37 -29.29
CA LEU A 243 -11.69 -13.31 -28.28
C LEU A 243 -10.16 -13.43 -28.37
N VAL A 244 -9.48 -13.33 -27.24
CA VAL A 244 -8.01 -13.44 -27.17
C VAL A 244 -7.62 -14.92 -27.17
N THR A 245 -7.30 -15.42 -28.36
CA THR A 245 -6.80 -16.79 -28.57
C THR A 245 -5.28 -16.80 -28.84
N SER A 246 -4.67 -17.98 -28.85
CA SER A 246 -3.24 -18.12 -29.17
C SER A 246 -2.90 -17.62 -30.58
N GLU A 247 -3.83 -17.72 -31.52
CA GLU A 247 -3.70 -17.19 -32.89
C GLU A 247 -3.62 -15.66 -32.88
N VAL A 248 -4.48 -14.99 -32.10
CA VAL A 248 -4.44 -13.54 -31.93
C VAL A 248 -3.08 -13.09 -31.37
N ILE A 249 -2.59 -13.76 -30.33
CA ILE A 249 -1.28 -13.46 -29.73
C ILE A 249 -0.13 -13.66 -30.72
N ASN A 250 -0.16 -14.75 -31.49
CA ASN A 250 0.86 -15.01 -32.50
C ASN A 250 0.84 -13.97 -33.62
N HIS A 251 -0.35 -13.55 -34.07
CA HIS A 251 -0.50 -12.50 -35.07
C HIS A 251 0.04 -11.15 -34.56
N LEU A 252 -0.26 -10.78 -33.31
CA LEU A 252 0.31 -9.58 -32.68
C LEU A 252 1.85 -9.68 -32.60
N ARG A 253 2.39 -10.85 -32.25
CA ARG A 253 3.84 -11.07 -32.17
C ARG A 253 4.55 -10.93 -33.52
N GLN A 254 3.95 -11.44 -34.60
CA GLN A 254 4.48 -11.32 -35.96
C GLN A 254 4.47 -9.87 -36.46
N ASN A 255 3.49 -9.08 -36.04
CA ASN A 255 3.29 -7.70 -36.47
C ASN A 255 3.75 -6.66 -35.43
N ILE A 256 4.65 -7.04 -34.51
CA ILE A 256 5.04 -6.23 -33.35
C ILE A 256 5.48 -4.79 -33.71
N GLN A 257 6.08 -4.59 -34.88
CA GLN A 257 6.56 -3.27 -35.35
C GLN A 257 5.45 -2.32 -35.82
N LEU A 258 4.23 -2.83 -35.98
CA LEU A 258 3.05 -2.09 -36.41
C LEU A 258 2.12 -1.75 -35.24
N LEU A 259 2.45 -2.20 -34.03
CA LEU A 259 1.62 -2.07 -32.85
C LEU A 259 2.04 -0.87 -32.01
N ASP A 260 1.06 -0.32 -31.29
CA ASP A 260 1.31 0.66 -30.24
C ASP A 260 2.10 0.02 -29.08
N GLU A 261 2.95 0.82 -28.43
CA GLU A 261 3.79 0.35 -27.33
C GLU A 261 2.95 -0.25 -26.18
N LYS A 262 1.79 0.35 -25.88
CA LYS A 262 0.86 -0.18 -24.86
C LYS A 262 0.34 -1.56 -25.25
N VAL A 263 0.02 -1.79 -26.53
CA VAL A 263 -0.44 -3.09 -27.05
C VAL A 263 0.65 -4.15 -26.91
N VAL A 264 1.89 -3.81 -27.30
CA VAL A 264 3.04 -4.72 -27.17
C VAL A 264 3.29 -5.06 -25.70
N LYS A 265 3.35 -4.05 -24.83
CA LYS A 265 3.55 -4.23 -23.39
C LYS A 265 2.43 -5.05 -22.74
N PHE A 266 1.19 -4.88 -23.17
CA PHE A 266 0.07 -5.62 -22.60
C PHE A 266 0.02 -7.08 -23.08
N PHE A 267 -0.05 -7.32 -24.39
CA PHE A 267 -0.28 -8.65 -24.96
C PHE A 267 0.97 -9.52 -25.09
N LEU A 268 2.15 -8.92 -25.23
CA LEU A 268 3.39 -9.63 -25.59
C LEU A 268 4.44 -9.64 -24.49
N SER A 269 4.13 -9.10 -23.30
CA SER A 269 5.03 -9.20 -22.15
C SER A 269 5.23 -10.64 -21.68
N LEU A 270 6.27 -10.85 -20.87
CA LEU A 270 6.56 -12.15 -20.24
C LEU A 270 5.46 -12.65 -19.29
N LYS A 271 4.57 -11.76 -18.81
CA LYS A 271 3.44 -12.17 -17.96
C LYS A 271 2.24 -12.53 -18.85
N ASP A 272 1.60 -13.64 -18.52
CA ASP A 272 0.34 -14.09 -19.13
C ASP A 272 -0.77 -13.05 -18.89
N ILE A 273 -1.58 -12.78 -19.91
CA ILE A 273 -2.63 -11.74 -19.87
C ILE A 273 -3.72 -12.11 -18.86
N TYR A 274 -4.09 -13.39 -18.74
CA TYR A 274 -5.03 -13.86 -17.73
C TYR A 274 -4.47 -13.65 -16.33
N GLN A 275 -3.17 -13.87 -16.15
CA GLN A 275 -2.49 -13.63 -14.89
C GLN A 275 -2.54 -12.14 -14.53
N LYS A 276 -2.30 -11.23 -15.48
CA LYS A 276 -2.40 -9.78 -15.25
C LYS A 276 -3.79 -9.38 -14.76
N GLU A 277 -4.83 -9.88 -15.43
CA GLU A 277 -6.21 -9.57 -15.03
C GLU A 277 -6.58 -10.16 -13.67
N LEU A 278 -6.10 -11.37 -13.34
CA LEU A 278 -6.30 -12.00 -12.03
C LEU A 278 -5.52 -11.31 -10.91
N GLU A 279 -4.38 -10.70 -11.21
CA GLU A 279 -3.56 -9.96 -10.25
C GLU A 279 -4.16 -8.60 -9.89
N ARG A 280 -5.11 -8.08 -10.69
CA ARG A 280 -5.87 -6.87 -10.37
C ARG A 280 -6.85 -7.17 -9.25
N THR A 281 -6.59 -6.62 -8.08
CA THR A 281 -7.46 -6.77 -6.92
C THR A 281 -7.77 -5.43 -6.29
N GLY A 282 -8.87 -5.35 -5.55
CA GLY A 282 -9.07 -4.28 -4.58
C GLY A 282 -8.00 -4.34 -3.49
N VAL A 283 -7.91 -3.27 -2.71
CA VAL A 283 -6.96 -3.19 -1.59
C VAL A 283 -7.71 -3.40 -0.30
N PHE A 284 -7.38 -4.50 0.36
CA PHE A 284 -8.01 -4.93 1.59
C PHE A 284 -7.09 -4.64 2.78
N ASN A 285 -7.68 -4.20 3.88
CA ASN A 285 -6.99 -3.96 5.13
C ASN A 285 -7.85 -4.45 6.29
N GLU A 286 -7.22 -4.83 7.40
CA GLU A 286 -7.95 -5.12 8.63
C GLU A 286 -8.11 -3.85 9.44
N ILE A 287 -9.34 -3.53 9.86
CA ILE A 287 -9.65 -2.26 10.53
C ILE A 287 -10.40 -2.51 11.83
N LEU A 288 -9.94 -1.86 12.90
CA LEU A 288 -10.59 -1.87 14.19
C LEU A 288 -10.57 -0.47 14.82
N GLU A 289 -11.71 -0.05 15.38
CA GLU A 289 -11.83 1.20 16.13
C GLU A 289 -11.88 0.90 17.62
N VAL A 290 -11.04 1.62 18.38
CA VAL A 290 -10.87 1.38 19.82
C VAL A 290 -10.83 2.70 20.61
N TYR A 291 -11.19 2.63 21.88
CA TYR A 291 -10.91 3.66 22.88
C TYR A 291 -9.68 3.27 23.70
N LEU A 292 -8.81 4.23 23.99
CA LEU A 292 -7.53 3.96 24.66
C LEU A 292 -7.63 3.97 26.18
N SER A 293 -8.52 4.79 26.73
CA SER A 293 -8.60 5.03 28.16
C SER A 293 -10.01 5.38 28.61
N LYS A 294 -10.16 5.40 29.93
CA LYS A 294 -11.37 5.86 30.63
C LYS A 294 -11.04 7.10 31.45
N ASP A 295 -11.97 8.04 31.51
CA ASP A 295 -11.84 9.24 32.34
C ASP A 295 -12.11 8.93 33.83
N GLU A 296 -12.07 9.96 34.68
CA GLU A 296 -12.35 9.85 36.13
C GLU A 296 -13.77 9.35 36.45
N HIS A 297 -14.68 9.40 35.47
CA HIS A 297 -16.07 8.98 35.58
C HIS A 297 -16.33 7.65 34.84
N ASP A 298 -15.28 6.88 34.52
CA ASP A 298 -15.34 5.61 33.79
C ASP A 298 -15.82 5.74 32.32
N ASN A 299 -15.93 6.94 31.76
CA ASN A 299 -16.31 7.15 30.36
C ASN A 299 -15.15 6.86 29.43
N LEU A 300 -15.42 6.09 28.37
CA LEU A 300 -14.44 5.82 27.33
C LEU A 300 -14.19 7.08 26.49
N TYR A 301 -12.92 7.44 26.32
CA TYR A 301 -12.52 8.57 25.50
C TYR A 301 -11.28 8.23 24.66
N HIS A 302 -10.90 9.16 23.78
CA HIS A 302 -9.78 9.01 22.85
C HIS A 302 -9.99 7.85 21.87
N LYS A 303 -10.92 8.04 20.93
CA LYS A 303 -11.23 7.09 19.86
C LYS A 303 -10.11 7.09 18.81
N VAL A 304 -9.55 5.92 18.52
CA VAL A 304 -8.51 5.73 17.50
C VAL A 304 -8.93 4.63 16.53
N LYS A 305 -8.72 4.89 15.24
CA LYS A 305 -8.84 3.89 14.18
C LYS A 305 -7.48 3.25 13.92
N ILE A 306 -7.42 1.93 14.05
CA ILE A 306 -6.23 1.12 13.81
C ILE A 306 -6.43 0.38 12.48
N ILE A 307 -5.51 0.59 11.53
CA ILE A 307 -5.52 -0.09 10.23
C ILE A 307 -4.31 -0.99 10.14
N GLY A 308 -4.52 -2.30 10.11
CA GLY A 308 -3.52 -3.31 9.81
C GLY A 308 -3.50 -3.69 8.33
N ASN A 309 -2.40 -4.32 7.89
CA ASN A 309 -2.33 -4.85 6.53
C ASN A 309 -3.18 -6.12 6.39
N ASP A 310 -3.44 -6.57 5.16
CA ASP A 310 -4.11 -7.84 4.91
C ASP A 310 -3.21 -9.00 5.35
N GLN A 311 -3.65 -9.72 6.36
CA GLN A 311 -2.82 -10.75 7.01
C GLN A 311 -2.79 -12.05 6.21
N ARG A 312 -3.57 -12.13 5.13
CA ARG A 312 -3.51 -13.18 4.10
C ARG A 312 -2.42 -12.93 3.08
N GLU A 313 -1.80 -11.74 3.07
CA GLU A 313 -0.81 -11.37 2.07
C GLU A 313 0.46 -12.23 2.16
N THR A 314 0.87 -12.78 1.02
CA THR A 314 2.05 -13.65 0.87
C THR A 314 3.00 -13.19 -0.23
N LYS A 315 2.65 -12.16 -1.01
CA LYS A 315 3.48 -11.54 -2.04
C LYS A 315 4.83 -11.13 -1.44
N LYS A 316 5.90 -11.39 -2.18
CA LYS A 316 7.26 -11.07 -1.73
C LYS A 316 7.68 -9.64 -2.06
N HIS A 317 6.85 -8.84 -2.71
CA HIS A 317 7.03 -7.39 -2.80
C HIS A 317 6.08 -6.69 -1.82
N ILE A 318 6.32 -5.41 -1.50
CA ILE A 318 5.37 -4.61 -0.71
C ILE A 318 4.05 -4.45 -1.47
N THR A 319 2.94 -4.34 -0.77
CA THR A 319 1.60 -4.09 -1.35
C THR A 319 1.03 -2.78 -0.86
N LEU A 320 -0.03 -2.27 -1.50
CA LEU A 320 -0.65 -1.03 -1.05
C LEU A 320 -1.24 -1.18 0.36
N SER A 321 -1.77 -2.36 0.68
CA SER A 321 -2.25 -2.72 2.02
C SER A 321 -1.18 -2.51 3.09
N ASP A 322 0.07 -2.90 2.81
CA ASP A 322 1.20 -2.69 3.71
C ASP A 322 1.50 -1.21 3.92
N ILE A 323 1.51 -0.42 2.84
CA ILE A 323 1.84 1.01 2.87
C ILE A 323 0.78 1.78 3.66
N ILE A 324 -0.50 1.50 3.44
CA ILE A 324 -1.61 2.11 4.19
C ILE A 324 -1.47 1.79 5.68
N ALA A 325 -1.24 0.52 6.01
CA ALA A 325 -1.08 0.10 7.40
C ALA A 325 0.15 0.72 8.06
N SER A 326 1.27 0.88 7.35
CA SER A 326 2.47 1.53 7.89
C SER A 326 2.29 3.04 8.09
N ILE A 327 1.52 3.72 7.23
CA ILE A 327 1.12 5.12 7.44
C ILE A 327 0.19 5.22 8.66
N SER A 328 -0.82 4.36 8.77
CA SER A 328 -1.73 4.33 9.93
C SER A 328 -0.96 4.10 11.23
N TYR A 329 -0.04 3.13 11.26
CA TYR A 329 0.80 2.87 12.43
C TYR A 329 1.66 4.11 12.77
N TYR A 330 2.28 4.76 11.77
CA TYR A 330 3.06 5.97 11.99
C TYR A 330 2.23 7.09 12.64
N LEU A 331 1.01 7.32 12.15
CA LEU A 331 0.09 8.30 12.72
C LEU A 331 -0.38 7.91 14.13
N ASN A 332 -0.68 6.63 14.34
CA ASN A 332 -1.11 6.08 15.63
C ASN A 332 -0.04 6.24 16.73
N LEU A 333 1.26 6.32 16.41
CA LEU A 333 2.30 6.60 17.40
C LEU A 333 2.13 7.95 18.09
N TYR A 334 1.62 8.96 17.39
CA TYR A 334 1.29 10.27 17.97
C TYR A 334 0.07 10.22 18.89
N GLU A 335 -0.78 9.21 18.71
CA GLU A 335 -1.93 8.92 19.58
C GLU A 335 -1.58 7.95 20.71
N ASN A 336 -0.28 7.62 20.89
CA ASN A 336 0.23 6.63 21.85
C ASN A 336 -0.26 5.18 21.61
N VAL A 337 -0.58 4.84 20.35
CA VAL A 337 -0.96 3.49 19.95
C VAL A 337 0.17 2.85 19.14
N GLY A 338 0.68 1.73 19.64
CA GLY A 338 1.79 0.99 19.04
C GLY A 338 3.08 1.12 19.85
N SER A 339 4.16 0.62 19.25
CA SER A 339 5.50 0.57 19.85
C SER A 339 6.60 0.94 18.86
N VAL A 340 7.65 1.58 19.36
CA VAL A 340 8.92 1.79 18.67
C VAL A 340 9.80 0.55 18.76
N ASP A 341 10.77 0.46 17.85
CA ASP A 341 11.67 -0.67 17.71
C ASP A 341 13.10 -0.26 18.08
N ASP A 342 13.82 -1.15 18.78
CA ASP A 342 15.27 -1.03 18.91
C ASP A 342 15.93 -1.55 17.62
N ILE A 343 16.45 -0.62 16.84
CA ILE A 343 17.04 -0.89 15.52
C ILE A 343 18.38 -1.65 15.64
N ASP A 344 19.05 -1.58 16.79
CA ASP A 344 20.33 -2.24 17.04
C ASP A 344 20.18 -3.64 17.65
N HIS A 345 18.97 -3.97 18.11
CA HIS A 345 18.65 -5.31 18.60
C HIS A 345 18.96 -6.39 17.55
N LEU A 346 19.71 -7.44 17.94
CA LEU A 346 20.16 -8.49 17.03
C LEU A 346 19.02 -9.22 16.31
N GLY A 347 17.85 -9.34 16.95
CA GLY A 347 16.64 -9.89 16.32
C GLY A 347 16.14 -9.10 15.11
N ASN A 348 16.52 -7.83 15.00
CA ASN A 348 16.22 -6.93 13.87
C ASN A 348 17.36 -6.86 12.85
N ARG A 349 18.46 -7.60 13.09
CA ARG A 349 19.60 -7.73 12.18
C ARG A 349 19.60 -9.11 11.51
N ARG A 350 20.22 -9.23 10.34
CA ARG A 350 20.44 -10.50 9.63
C ARG A 350 21.81 -10.53 8.97
N LEU A 351 22.35 -11.73 8.79
CA LEU A 351 23.55 -11.93 7.99
C LEU A 351 23.20 -11.89 6.51
N ARG A 352 23.82 -10.97 5.78
CA ARG A 352 23.80 -10.92 4.33
C ARG A 352 24.95 -11.76 3.78
N LEU A 353 24.60 -12.79 3.02
CA LEU A 353 25.55 -13.72 2.40
C LEU A 353 26.10 -13.14 1.08
N ILE A 354 27.23 -13.67 0.61
CA ILE A 354 27.94 -13.17 -0.58
C ILE A 354 27.06 -13.25 -1.83
N GLY A 355 26.25 -14.31 -1.99
CA GLY A 355 25.32 -14.45 -3.12
C GLY A 355 24.24 -13.35 -3.18
N GLU A 356 23.86 -12.75 -2.04
CA GLU A 356 22.95 -11.60 -2.03
C GLU A 356 23.65 -10.28 -2.36
N LEU A 357 24.98 -10.19 -2.17
CA LEU A 357 25.76 -9.00 -2.55
C LEU A 357 25.92 -8.94 -4.07
N LEU A 358 26.18 -10.09 -4.70
CA LEU A 358 26.35 -10.21 -6.16
C LEU A 358 25.06 -9.95 -6.95
N LYS A 359 23.87 -10.21 -6.37
CA LYS A 359 22.57 -9.92 -7.01
C LYS A 359 22.20 -8.44 -7.06
N ASN A 360 22.89 -7.59 -6.30
CA ASN A 360 22.62 -6.15 -6.22
C ASN A 360 23.68 -5.29 -6.93
N GLN A 361 24.74 -5.90 -7.46
CA GLN A 361 25.60 -5.30 -8.49
C GLN A 361 25.00 -5.61 -9.86
#